data_AF-A0A7V3J1F6-F1
#
_entry.id   AF-A0A7V3J1F6-F1
#
_cell.length_a   1.000
_cell.length_b   1.000
_cell.length_c   1.000
_cell.angle_alpha   90.00
_cell.angle_beta   90.00
_cell.angle_gamma   90.00
#
_symmetry.space_group_name_H-M   'P 1'
#
loop_
_entity.id
_entity.type
_entity.pdbx_description
1 polymer ?
#
loop_
_entity_poly.entity_id
_entity_poly.type
_entity_poly.pdbx_seq_one_letter_code
_entity_poly.pdbx_strand_id
1 'polypeptide(L)'
;MLRGALRRAADNATLATGRWVLRAVHGTPAALGAPPAAIRSVASRSPNYRDGVFVNRDPASLLRLDREQQRLILGEIVGGRGAARPAAPIPLRSPGVIDGRADRLAVSWLGHSTALIEIDGYRVLTDPVWGDRCSPLDAIGPGRMHPPPSSLEALPPVDAIVVSHD
;
A
#
# COMPACT_ATOMS: atom_id res chain seq x y z
N MET A 1 43.23 -20.88 16.33
CA MET A 1 41.83 -20.99 16.82
C MET A 1 40.95 -19.79 16.45
N LEU A 2 41.45 -18.55 16.48
CA LEU A 2 40.68 -17.32 16.18
C LEU A 2 40.08 -17.25 14.75
N ARG A 3 40.83 -17.69 13.72
CA ARG A 3 40.37 -17.66 12.30
C ARG A 3 39.16 -18.56 12.02
N GLY A 4 39.01 -19.67 12.74
CA GLY A 4 37.87 -20.58 12.60
C GLY A 4 36.60 -20.12 13.32
N ALA A 5 36.74 -19.25 14.33
CA ALA A 5 35.61 -18.60 14.99
C ALA A 5 35.09 -17.43 14.15
N LEU A 6 35.98 -16.64 13.55
CA LEU A 6 35.63 -15.53 12.66
C LEU A 6 34.93 -15.99 11.37
N ARG A 7 35.36 -17.09 10.75
CA ARG A 7 34.66 -17.69 9.61
C ARG A 7 33.23 -18.14 9.98
N ARG A 8 33.07 -18.85 11.09
CA ARG A 8 31.74 -19.29 11.56
C ARG A 8 30.83 -18.13 11.95
N ALA A 9 31.37 -17.05 12.52
CA ALA A 9 30.62 -15.83 12.80
C ALA A 9 30.18 -15.10 11.51
N ALA A 10 31.06 -15.04 10.50
CA ALA A 10 30.73 -14.47 9.19
C ALA A 10 29.69 -15.31 8.46
N ASP A 11 29.84 -16.64 8.42
CA ASP A 11 28.90 -17.56 7.77
C ASP A 11 27.50 -17.48 8.42
N ASN A 12 27.44 -17.41 9.75
CA ASN A 12 26.17 -17.20 10.48
C ASN A 12 25.57 -15.81 10.22
N ALA A 13 26.39 -14.77 10.09
CA ALA A 13 25.94 -13.43 9.74
C ALA A 13 25.40 -13.36 8.31
N THR A 14 26.02 -14.07 7.35
CA THR A 14 25.55 -14.18 5.96
C THR A 14 24.25 -14.98 5.86
N LEU A 15 24.11 -16.08 6.60
CA LEU A 15 22.86 -16.84 6.67
C LEU A 15 21.75 -16.04 7.36
N ALA A 16 22.07 -15.30 8.43
CA ALA A 16 21.12 -14.43 9.11
C ALA A 16 20.64 -13.29 8.21
N THR A 17 21.54 -12.62 7.48
CA THR A 17 21.19 -11.55 6.53
C THR A 17 20.41 -12.10 5.33
N GLY A 18 20.81 -13.23 4.76
CA GLY A 18 20.07 -13.88 3.67
C GLY A 18 18.63 -14.25 4.06
N ARG A 19 18.44 -14.80 5.27
CA ARG A 19 17.11 -15.11 5.80
C ARG A 19 16.27 -13.86 6.08
N TRP A 20 16.92 -12.78 6.52
CA TRP A 20 16.25 -11.50 6.77
C TRP A 20 15.78 -10.85 5.48
N VAL A 21 16.62 -10.86 4.44
CA VAL A 21 16.26 -10.38 3.09
C VAL A 21 15.13 -11.22 2.51
N LEU A 22 15.25 -12.55 2.54
CA LEU A 22 14.20 -13.45 2.05
C LEU A 22 12.86 -13.23 2.74
N ARG A 23 12.87 -12.99 4.06
CA ARG A 23 11.66 -12.66 4.82
C ARG A 23 11.11 -11.29 4.43
N ALA A 24 11.99 -10.29 4.26
CA ALA A 24 11.57 -8.94 3.91
C ALA A 24 11.02 -8.80 2.48
N VAL A 25 11.37 -9.72 1.57
CA VAL A 25 10.83 -9.77 0.20
C VAL A 25 9.74 -10.85 0.00
N HIS A 26 9.39 -11.57 1.07
CA HIS A 26 8.38 -12.61 1.01
C HIS A 26 7.00 -11.98 0.79
N GLY A 27 6.33 -12.31 -0.32
CA GLY A 27 5.01 -11.77 -0.67
C GLY A 27 5.03 -10.52 -1.54
N THR A 28 6.19 -9.89 -1.76
CA THR A 28 6.31 -8.72 -2.65
C THR A 28 5.78 -8.98 -4.07
N PRO A 29 6.02 -10.15 -4.71
CA PRO A 29 5.45 -10.44 -6.02
C PRO A 29 3.90 -10.47 -6.04
N ALA A 30 3.27 -10.87 -4.93
CA ALA A 30 1.81 -10.87 -4.82
C ALA A 30 1.26 -9.46 -4.51
N ALA A 31 2.06 -8.62 -3.85
CA ALA A 31 1.73 -7.21 -3.57
C ALA A 31 1.79 -6.31 -4.82
N LEU A 32 2.56 -6.70 -5.84
CA LEU A 32 2.72 -5.96 -7.10
C LEU A 32 1.61 -6.20 -8.13
N GLY A 33 0.50 -6.83 -7.72
CA GLY A 33 -0.67 -7.02 -8.58
C GLY A 33 -0.49 -8.04 -9.71
N ALA A 34 -1.39 -7.97 -10.69
CA ALA A 34 -1.44 -8.92 -11.80
C ALA A 34 -0.38 -8.59 -12.88
N PRO A 35 0.36 -9.59 -13.41
CA PRO A 35 1.35 -9.32 -14.43
C PRO A 35 0.70 -8.83 -15.73
N PRO A 36 1.42 -8.09 -16.61
CA PRO A 36 0.89 -7.61 -17.88
C PRO A 36 0.24 -8.69 -18.75
N ALA A 37 0.75 -9.93 -18.68
CA ALA A 37 0.17 -11.07 -19.38
C ALA A 37 -1.23 -11.44 -18.88
N ALA A 38 -1.49 -11.33 -17.57
CA ALA A 38 -2.76 -11.69 -16.95
C ALA A 38 -3.87 -10.68 -17.27
N ILE A 39 -3.53 -9.40 -17.40
CA ILE A 39 -4.52 -8.34 -17.69
C ILE A 39 -4.75 -8.12 -19.20
N ARG A 40 -3.90 -8.70 -20.06
CA ARG A 40 -3.88 -8.42 -21.51
C ARG A 40 -5.21 -8.67 -22.19
N SER A 41 -5.92 -9.75 -21.85
CA SER A 41 -7.20 -10.13 -22.48
C SER A 41 -8.31 -9.10 -22.25
N VAL A 42 -8.23 -8.36 -21.14
CA VAL A 42 -9.16 -7.28 -20.80
C VAL A 42 -8.64 -5.95 -21.32
N ALA A 43 -7.37 -5.64 -21.06
CA ALA A 43 -6.75 -4.37 -21.43
C ALA A 43 -6.76 -4.13 -22.95
N SER A 44 -6.52 -5.17 -23.76
CA SER A 44 -6.49 -5.07 -25.23
C SER A 44 -7.83 -4.70 -25.86
N ARG A 45 -8.94 -4.83 -25.12
CA ARG A 45 -10.28 -4.42 -25.57
C ARG A 45 -10.48 -2.91 -25.46
N SER A 46 -9.62 -2.21 -24.75
CA SER A 46 -9.71 -0.76 -24.58
C SER A 46 -9.13 -0.03 -25.80
N PRO A 47 -9.82 1.01 -26.33
CA PRO A 47 -9.27 1.85 -27.40
C PRO A 47 -8.04 2.66 -26.96
N ASN A 48 -7.76 2.71 -25.65
CA ASN A 48 -6.63 3.39 -25.04
C ASN A 48 -5.43 2.46 -24.79
N TYR A 49 -5.53 1.17 -25.09
CA TYR A 49 -4.39 0.25 -24.98
C TYR A 49 -3.69 0.12 -26.34
N ARG A 50 -2.49 0.66 -26.46
CA ARG A 50 -1.71 0.72 -27.72
C ARG A 50 -0.26 0.35 -27.44
N ASP A 51 0.35 -0.40 -28.35
CA ASP A 51 1.77 -0.78 -28.26
C ASP A 51 2.18 -1.45 -26.94
N GLY A 52 1.24 -2.19 -26.32
CA GLY A 52 1.48 -2.91 -25.06
C GLY A 52 1.36 -2.07 -23.78
N VAL A 53 0.99 -0.79 -23.90
CA VAL A 53 0.81 0.12 -22.76
C VAL A 53 -0.57 0.79 -22.79
N PHE A 54 -1.09 1.15 -21.62
CA PHE A 54 -2.30 1.95 -21.51
C PHE A 54 -1.94 3.43 -21.64
N VAL A 55 -2.62 4.13 -22.55
CA VAL A 55 -2.43 5.55 -22.80
C VAL A 55 -3.59 6.32 -22.17
N ASN A 56 -3.30 7.08 -21.11
CA ASN A 56 -4.28 7.94 -20.44
C ASN A 56 -4.81 9.00 -21.41
N ARG A 57 -6.08 9.39 -21.25
CA ARG A 57 -6.71 10.45 -22.07
C ARG A 57 -6.08 11.81 -21.80
N ASP A 58 -5.84 12.08 -20.52
CA ASP A 58 -5.16 13.28 -20.08
C ASP A 58 -3.67 12.99 -19.92
N PRO A 59 -2.78 13.90 -20.37
CA PRO A 59 -1.36 13.76 -20.11
C PRO A 59 -1.14 13.76 -18.61
N ALA A 60 -0.32 12.83 -18.13
CA ALA A 60 0.07 12.80 -16.73
C ALA A 60 0.64 14.18 -16.35
N SER A 61 0.12 14.78 -15.28
CA SER A 61 0.76 15.94 -14.66
C SER A 61 2.08 15.47 -14.08
N LEU A 62 3.13 15.47 -14.90
CA LEU A 62 4.48 15.27 -14.44
C LEU A 62 4.80 16.46 -13.55
N LEU A 63 4.72 16.25 -12.23
CA LEU A 63 5.40 17.09 -11.25
C LEU A 63 6.88 17.09 -11.63
N ARG A 64 7.29 18.09 -12.42
CA ARG A 64 8.69 18.37 -12.71
C ARG A 64 9.29 18.98 -11.45
N LEU A 65 9.69 18.12 -10.53
CA LEU A 65 10.41 18.51 -9.35
C LEU A 65 11.84 18.83 -9.75
N ASP A 66 12.29 20.05 -9.48
CA ASP A 66 13.70 20.40 -9.62
C ASP A 66 14.55 19.71 -8.53
N ARG A 67 15.89 19.80 -8.66
CA ARG A 67 16.81 19.13 -7.73
C ARG A 67 16.69 19.65 -6.29
N GLU A 68 16.28 20.90 -6.09
CA GLU A 68 16.11 21.47 -4.76
C GLU A 68 14.82 20.94 -4.12
N GLN A 69 13.71 20.91 -4.88
CA GLN A 69 12.44 20.32 -4.46
C GLN A 69 12.58 18.82 -4.16
N GLN A 70 13.31 18.07 -4.98
CA GLN A 70 13.64 16.66 -4.69
C GLN A 70 14.42 16.51 -3.38
N ARG A 71 15.39 17.40 -3.12
CA ARG A 71 16.20 17.38 -1.89
C ARG A 71 15.37 17.75 -0.66
N LEU A 72 14.45 18.71 -0.78
CA LEU A 72 13.54 19.11 0.29
C LEU A 72 12.57 17.99 0.64
N ILE A 73 11.96 17.33 -0.36
CA ILE A 73 11.07 16.18 -0.16
C ILE A 73 11.84 15.02 0.49
N LEU A 74 13.04 14.68 0.00
CA LEU A 74 13.87 13.67 0.66
C LEU A 74 14.23 14.07 2.10
N GLY A 75 14.55 15.33 2.33
CA GLY A 75 14.83 15.89 3.65
C GLY A 75 13.63 15.80 4.59
N GLU A 76 12.42 15.98 4.08
CA GLU A 76 11.18 15.84 4.86
C GLU A 76 10.84 14.38 5.15
N ILE A 77 11.05 13.47 4.19
CA ILE A 77 10.89 12.02 4.37
C ILE A 77 11.87 11.48 5.43
N VAL A 78 13.11 12.00 5.45
CA VAL A 78 14.16 11.53 6.37
C VAL A 78 14.13 12.27 7.71
N GLY A 79 13.91 13.59 7.72
CA GLY A 79 14.07 14.47 8.88
C GLY A 79 12.82 15.22 9.36
N GLY A 80 11.74 15.28 8.56
CA GLY A 80 10.50 16.04 8.85
C GLY A 80 9.51 15.37 9.81
N ARG A 81 9.95 14.37 10.58
CA ARG A 81 9.06 13.52 11.41
C ARG A 81 8.37 14.26 12.56
N GLY A 82 8.85 15.45 12.93
CA GLY A 82 8.34 16.23 14.07
C GLY A 82 7.04 16.97 13.79
N ALA A 83 6.85 17.51 12.58
CA ALA A 83 5.65 18.29 12.22
C ALA A 83 4.56 17.43 11.54
N ALA A 84 4.92 16.29 10.96
CA ALA A 84 3.99 15.41 10.25
C ALA A 84 3.23 14.42 11.16
N ARG A 85 3.43 14.48 12.49
CA ARG A 85 2.72 13.62 13.45
C ARG A 85 1.71 14.43 14.26
N PRO A 86 0.46 13.97 14.37
CA PRO A 86 -0.53 14.58 15.25
C PRO A 86 -0.02 14.66 16.69
N ALA A 87 -0.22 15.81 17.34
CA ALA A 87 0.16 16.00 18.75
C ALA A 87 -0.73 15.20 19.72
N ALA A 88 -1.93 14.81 19.27
CA ALA A 88 -2.89 14.00 20.01
C ALA A 88 -3.30 12.77 19.18
N PRO A 89 -3.80 11.70 19.82
CA PRO A 89 -4.33 10.55 19.08
C PRO A 89 -5.40 10.97 18.08
N ILE A 90 -5.33 10.39 16.88
CA ILE A 90 -6.37 10.60 15.86
C ILE A 90 -7.67 9.96 16.39
N PRO A 91 -8.78 10.70 16.47
CA PRO A 91 -10.04 10.16 16.95
C PRO A 91 -10.53 9.10 15.97
N LEU A 92 -10.79 7.90 16.49
CA LEU A 92 -11.30 6.78 15.70
C LEU A 92 -12.75 6.50 16.03
N ARG A 93 -13.52 6.21 14.98
CA ARG A 93 -14.87 5.69 15.04
C ARG A 93 -14.89 4.42 14.22
N SER A 94 -15.23 3.31 14.87
CA SER A 94 -15.61 2.13 14.11
C SER A 94 -16.93 2.44 13.40
N PRO A 95 -17.11 2.05 12.12
CA PRO A 95 -18.37 2.24 11.41
C PRO A 95 -19.54 1.46 12.05
N GLY A 96 -19.29 0.66 13.09
CA GLY A 96 -20.27 -0.24 13.67
C GLY A 96 -20.37 -1.53 12.87
N VAL A 97 -21.35 -2.37 13.18
CA VAL A 97 -21.61 -3.56 12.37
C VAL A 97 -22.35 -3.12 11.11
N ILE A 98 -21.71 -3.24 9.96
CA ILE A 98 -22.33 -2.96 8.65
C ILE A 98 -23.03 -4.24 8.19
N ASP A 99 -24.21 -4.49 8.76
CA ASP A 99 -25.01 -5.67 8.46
C ASP A 99 -26.00 -5.41 7.33
N GLY A 100 -26.32 -6.47 6.57
CA GLY A 100 -27.38 -6.44 5.57
C GLY A 100 -26.95 -5.89 4.20
N ARG A 101 -27.93 -5.34 3.46
CA ARG A 101 -27.73 -4.84 2.10
C ARG A 101 -27.04 -3.48 2.14
N ALA A 102 -26.15 -3.24 1.18
CA ALA A 102 -25.48 -1.96 1.09
C ALA A 102 -26.45 -0.79 0.89
N ASP A 103 -26.10 0.35 1.47
CA ASP A 103 -26.93 1.56 1.40
C ASP A 103 -26.96 2.14 -0.03
N ARG A 104 -27.86 3.10 -0.28
CA ARG A 104 -27.92 3.85 -1.54
C ARG A 104 -26.67 4.66 -1.79
N LEU A 105 -26.13 5.30 -0.75
CA LEU A 105 -24.90 6.07 -0.80
C LEU A 105 -24.32 6.26 0.60
N ALA A 106 -23.19 5.61 0.89
CA ALA A 106 -22.45 5.82 2.12
C ALA A 106 -20.94 5.67 1.88
N VAL A 107 -20.13 6.33 2.71
CA VAL A 107 -18.67 6.21 2.67
C VAL A 107 -18.14 6.08 4.09
N SER A 108 -17.43 4.98 4.36
CA SER A 108 -16.67 4.78 5.59
C SER A 108 -15.18 4.87 5.30
N TRP A 109 -14.52 5.87 5.88
CA TRP A 109 -13.07 6.05 5.75
C TRP A 109 -12.33 5.16 6.75
N LEU A 110 -11.44 4.30 6.24
CA LEU A 110 -10.68 3.32 7.03
C LEU A 110 -9.20 3.72 7.23
N GLY A 111 -8.85 4.93 6.78
CA GLY A 111 -7.51 5.51 6.86
C GLY A 111 -6.77 5.47 5.52
N HIS A 112 -5.77 6.34 5.35
CA HIS A 112 -5.06 6.53 4.08
C HIS A 112 -6.04 6.77 2.92
N SER A 113 -5.85 6.13 1.76
CA SER A 113 -6.82 6.08 0.65
C SER A 113 -7.80 4.91 0.75
N THR A 114 -7.83 4.18 1.87
CA THR A 114 -8.78 3.08 2.08
C THR A 114 -10.16 3.61 2.51
N ALA A 115 -11.15 3.38 1.67
CA ALA A 115 -12.56 3.69 1.96
C ALA A 115 -13.45 2.53 1.52
N LEU A 116 -14.46 2.23 2.34
CA LEU A 116 -15.58 1.37 1.96
C LEU A 116 -16.70 2.28 1.45
N ILE A 117 -17.03 2.15 0.18
CA ILE A 117 -18.06 2.93 -0.51
C ILE A 117 -19.25 2.02 -0.74
N GLU A 118 -20.42 2.45 -0.28
CA GLU A 118 -21.70 1.81 -0.58
C GLU A 118 -22.42 2.68 -1.62
N ILE A 119 -22.80 2.09 -2.75
CA ILE A 119 -23.46 2.81 -3.85
C ILE A 119 -24.41 1.88 -4.58
N ASP A 120 -25.68 2.29 -4.71
CA ASP A 120 -26.74 1.54 -5.40
C ASP A 120 -26.87 0.07 -4.96
N GLY A 121 -26.57 -0.21 -3.69
CA GLY A 121 -26.61 -1.57 -3.15
C GLY A 121 -25.36 -2.41 -3.41
N TYR A 122 -24.28 -1.81 -3.92
CA TYR A 122 -22.96 -2.41 -4.06
C TYR A 122 -21.98 -1.86 -3.03
N ARG A 123 -20.99 -2.67 -2.65
CA ARG A 123 -19.86 -2.29 -1.79
C ARG A 123 -18.55 -2.32 -2.57
N VAL A 124 -17.85 -1.19 -2.60
CA VAL A 124 -16.57 -1.02 -3.26
C VAL A 124 -15.53 -0.63 -2.22
N LEU A 125 -14.44 -1.40 -2.14
CA LEU A 125 -13.29 -1.08 -1.29
C LEU A 125 -12.18 -0.45 -2.11
N THR A 126 -11.70 0.73 -1.71
CA THR A 126 -10.59 1.40 -2.39
C THR A 126 -9.27 1.13 -1.68
N ASP A 127 -8.18 1.01 -2.43
CA ASP A 127 -6.77 0.98 -1.98
C ASP A 127 -6.58 0.35 -0.58
N PRO A 128 -6.85 -0.96 -0.41
CA PRO A 128 -6.91 -1.59 0.89
C PRO A 128 -5.54 -1.66 1.58
N VAL A 129 -5.37 -0.96 2.71
CA VAL A 129 -4.13 -0.97 3.49
C VAL A 129 -4.40 -1.28 4.97
N TRP A 130 -4.23 -2.55 5.36
CA TRP A 130 -4.31 -2.99 6.77
C TRP A 130 -2.95 -3.11 7.45
N GLY A 131 -1.86 -3.08 6.69
CA GLY A 131 -0.50 -3.17 7.25
C GLY A 131 -0.15 -1.99 8.16
N ASP A 132 0.79 -2.23 9.07
CA ASP A 132 1.35 -1.20 9.94
C ASP A 132 2.22 -0.19 9.18
N ARG A 133 2.64 -0.54 7.95
CA ARG A 133 3.48 0.30 7.09
C ARG A 133 2.99 0.25 5.65
N CYS A 134 3.00 1.40 4.97
CA CYS A 134 2.83 1.46 3.51
C CYS A 134 4.21 1.24 2.86
N SER A 135 4.65 -0.03 2.80
CA SER A 135 5.94 -0.40 2.23
C SER A 135 5.93 -1.85 1.77
N PRO A 136 6.65 -2.18 0.68
CA PRO A 136 6.87 -3.58 0.28
C PRO A 136 7.80 -4.34 1.25
N LEU A 137 8.48 -3.63 2.17
CA LEU A 137 9.33 -4.20 3.20
C LEU A 137 8.67 -4.02 4.58
N ASP A 138 8.46 -5.12 5.30
CA ASP A 138 7.78 -5.12 6.61
C ASP A 138 8.42 -4.20 7.66
N ALA A 139 9.73 -3.96 7.57
CA ALA A 139 10.49 -3.26 8.60
C ALA A 139 10.81 -1.79 8.29
N ILE A 140 10.71 -1.37 7.03
CA ILE A 140 11.21 -0.08 6.55
C ILE A 140 10.06 0.65 5.85
N GLY A 141 9.90 1.94 6.09
CA GLY A 141 8.90 2.77 5.41
C GLY A 141 7.95 3.49 6.37
N PRO A 142 7.06 4.33 5.83
CA PRO A 142 6.14 5.14 6.63
C PRO A 142 5.20 4.23 7.44
N GLY A 143 5.24 4.41 8.75
CA GLY A 143 4.33 3.72 9.67
C GLY A 143 2.99 4.43 9.75
N ARG A 144 1.93 3.63 9.84
CA ARG A 144 0.57 4.08 10.11
C ARG A 144 0.51 4.90 11.41
N MET A 145 -0.33 5.93 11.43
CA MET A 145 -0.48 6.85 12.56
C MET A 145 -1.61 6.47 13.54
N HIS A 146 -2.52 5.59 13.12
CA HIS A 146 -3.64 5.10 13.93
C HIS A 146 -4.00 3.68 13.48
N PRO A 147 -4.41 2.76 14.36
CA PRO A 147 -4.84 1.42 13.93
C PRO A 147 -6.02 1.52 12.94
N PRO A 148 -6.22 0.52 12.07
CA PRO A 148 -7.42 0.45 11.23
C PRO A 148 -8.69 0.57 12.08
N PRO A 149 -9.69 1.38 11.69
CA PRO A 149 -10.94 1.55 12.46
C PRO A 149 -11.79 0.26 12.56
N SER A 150 -11.51 -0.73 11.71
CA SER A 150 -12.12 -2.05 11.69
C SER A 150 -11.07 -3.09 11.27
N SER A 151 -11.18 -4.31 11.80
CA SER A 151 -10.40 -5.44 11.26
C SER A 151 -10.89 -5.80 9.86
N LEU A 152 -10.05 -6.50 9.10
CA LEU A 152 -10.38 -6.94 7.75
C LEU A 152 -11.53 -7.95 7.77
N GLU A 153 -11.55 -8.83 8.78
CA GLU A 153 -12.56 -9.88 8.98
C GLU A 153 -13.91 -9.32 9.40
N ALA A 154 -13.92 -8.12 9.98
CA ALA A 154 -15.14 -7.42 10.37
C ALA A 154 -15.78 -6.64 9.21
N LEU A 155 -15.14 -6.59 8.02
CA LEU A 155 -15.76 -5.98 6.87
C LEU A 155 -16.90 -6.85 6.32
N PRO A 156 -17.99 -6.23 5.85
CA PRO A 156 -18.98 -6.95 5.06
C PRO A 156 -18.36 -7.45 3.75
N PRO A 157 -18.97 -8.44 3.09
CA PRO A 157 -18.60 -8.82 1.72
C PRO A 157 -18.59 -7.60 0.81
N VAL A 158 -17.52 -7.46 0.02
CA VAL A 158 -17.35 -6.40 -0.98
C VAL A 158 -17.57 -6.96 -2.38
N ASP A 159 -18.21 -6.18 -3.24
CA ASP A 159 -18.49 -6.55 -4.63
C ASP A 159 -17.31 -6.22 -5.54
N ALA A 160 -16.51 -5.21 -5.19
CA ALA A 160 -15.32 -4.83 -5.93
C ALA A 160 -14.22 -4.27 -5.02
N ILE A 161 -12.98 -4.45 -5.46
CA ILE A 161 -11.81 -3.76 -4.94
C ILE A 161 -11.24 -2.89 -6.06
N VAL A 162 -11.02 -1.61 -5.77
CA VAL A 162 -10.42 -0.65 -6.70
C VAL A 162 -9.04 -0.30 -6.18
N VAL A 163 -8.03 -0.64 -6.98
CA VAL A 163 -6.64 -0.24 -6.75
C VAL A 163 -6.32 0.89 -7.71
N SER A 164 -5.98 2.06 -7.17
CA SER A 164 -5.67 3.24 -7.95
C SER A 164 -4.29 3.16 -8.59
N HIS A 165 -3.31 2.59 -7.88
CA HIS A 165 -1.93 2.39 -8.32
C HIS A 165 -1.20 1.35 -7.45
N ASP A 166 -0.04 0.91 -7.95
CA ASP A 166 0.93 0.04 -7.27
C ASP A 166 2.19 0.81 -6.85
#